data_AF-A0A7J4T6D2-F1
#
_entry.id   AF-A0A7J4T6D2-F1
#
_cell.length_a   1.000
_cell.length_b   1.000
_cell.length_c   1.000
_cell.angle_alpha   90.00
_cell.angle_beta   90.00
_cell.angle_gamma   90.00
#
_symmetry.space_group_name_H-M   'P 1'
#
loop_
_entity.id
_entity.type
_entity.pdbx_description
1 polymer ?
#
loop_
_entity_poly.entity_id
_entity_poly.type
_entity_poly.pdbx_seq_one_letter_code
_entity_poly.pdbx_strand_id
1 'polypeptide(L)'
;MLRDRKRVIGTLDERIKLHQAAGDVLERMGASGIFSEEDIVSLQTAILGFLREPEPRLLGICSYSRDHRKATNAGERTWRILVKRSMIHDNDGELEATLYHEFLHAVLGHDEGHGQAFQNHEALWPLGR
;
A
#
# COMPACT_ATOMS: atom_id res chain seq x y z
N MET A 1 10.87 -24.96 -12.45
CA MET A 1 10.00 -24.03 -13.22
C MET A 1 8.97 -23.43 -12.27
N LEU A 2 9.10 -22.15 -11.93
CA LEU A 2 8.02 -21.42 -11.26
C LEU A 2 6.86 -21.33 -12.26
N ARG A 3 5.81 -22.13 -12.06
CA ARG A 3 4.54 -21.96 -12.80
C ARG A 3 4.08 -20.52 -12.56
N ASP A 4 3.87 -19.76 -13.63
CA ASP A 4 3.37 -18.39 -13.51
C ASP A 4 2.02 -18.43 -12.80
N ARG A 5 1.93 -17.80 -11.63
CA ARG A 5 0.72 -17.82 -10.81
C ARG A 5 -0.38 -17.02 -11.49
N LYS A 6 -1.64 -17.41 -11.32
CA LYS A 6 -2.75 -16.78 -12.04
C LYS A 6 -2.86 -15.31 -11.64
N ARG A 7 -2.92 -14.41 -12.63
CA ARG A 7 -3.21 -13.00 -12.39
C ARG A 7 -4.67 -12.86 -11.93
N VAL A 8 -4.87 -12.12 -10.85
CA VAL A 8 -6.17 -11.86 -10.25
C VAL A 8 -6.48 -10.38 -10.44
N ILE A 9 -7.60 -10.08 -11.08
CA ILE A 9 -8.09 -8.70 -11.28
C ILE A 9 -9.17 -8.35 -10.23
N GLY A 10 -9.76 -9.37 -9.61
CA GLY A 10 -10.92 -9.24 -8.74
C GLY A 10 -12.21 -8.90 -9.49
N THR A 11 -13.32 -8.94 -8.78
CA THR A 11 -14.62 -8.42 -9.25
C THR A 11 -14.63 -6.88 -9.21
N LEU A 12 -15.66 -6.26 -9.78
CA LEU A 12 -15.82 -4.81 -9.66
C LEU A 12 -15.99 -4.37 -8.19
N ASP A 13 -16.82 -5.10 -7.43
CA ASP A 13 -17.07 -4.83 -6.00
C ASP A 13 -15.78 -4.90 -5.18
N GLU A 14 -14.95 -5.92 -5.40
CA GLU A 14 -13.68 -6.07 -4.70
C GLU A 14 -12.71 -4.93 -4.99
N ARG A 15 -12.66 -4.46 -6.25
CA ARG A 15 -11.82 -3.31 -6.61
C ARG A 15 -12.34 -2.03 -5.98
N ILE A 16 -13.65 -1.82 -5.95
CA ILE A 16 -14.27 -0.66 -5.29
C ILE A 16 -13.88 -0.64 -3.81
N LYS A 17 -14.03 -1.77 -3.10
CA LYS A 17 -13.64 -1.91 -1.69
C LYS A 17 -12.16 -1.64 -1.46
N LEU A 18 -11.29 -2.18 -2.32
CA LEU A 18 -9.85 -1.90 -2.25
C LEU A 18 -9.55 -0.40 -2.37
N HIS A 19 -10.18 0.28 -3.33
CA HIS A 19 -9.98 1.72 -3.52
C HIS A 19 -10.56 2.55 -2.36
N GLN A 20 -11.70 2.14 -1.79
CA GLN A 20 -12.29 2.79 -0.62
C GLN A 20 -11.37 2.68 0.60
N ALA A 21 -10.92 1.47 0.94
CA ALA A 21 -9.99 1.24 2.04
C ALA A 21 -8.68 2.04 1.87
N ALA A 22 -8.14 2.09 0.64
CA ALA A 22 -6.96 2.89 0.36
C ALA A 22 -7.20 4.40 0.53
N GLY A 23 -8.36 4.89 0.09
CA GLY A 23 -8.79 6.27 0.30
C GLY A 23 -8.86 6.62 1.80
N ASP A 24 -9.51 5.77 2.59
CA ASP A 24 -9.65 5.96 4.04
C ASP A 24 -8.30 5.97 4.76
N VAL A 25 -7.36 5.11 4.34
CA VAL A 25 -5.98 5.10 4.86
C VAL A 25 -5.26 6.40 4.53
N LEU A 26 -5.31 6.85 3.27
CA LEU A 26 -4.67 8.10 2.85
C LEU A 26 -5.27 9.33 3.54
N GLU A 27 -6.59 9.34 3.76
CA GLU A 27 -7.27 10.40 4.52
C GLU A 27 -6.74 10.47 5.96
N ARG A 28 -6.64 9.33 6.65
CA ARG A 28 -6.07 9.26 8.01
C ARG A 28 -4.60 9.67 8.05
N MET A 29 -3.82 9.23 7.07
CA MET A 29 -2.41 9.63 6.94
C MET A 29 -2.30 11.15 6.77
N GLY A 30 -3.10 11.75 5.89
CA GLY A 30 -3.13 13.21 5.72
C GLY A 30 -3.58 13.95 6.98
N ALA A 31 -4.65 13.50 7.63
CA ALA A 31 -5.18 14.11 8.85
C ALA A 31 -4.22 14.03 10.04
N SER A 32 -3.30 13.06 10.06
CA SER A 32 -2.33 12.91 11.15
C SER A 32 -1.33 14.06 11.28
N GLY A 33 -1.08 14.81 10.18
CA GLY A 33 -0.05 15.84 10.12
C GLY A 33 1.39 15.30 10.20
N ILE A 34 1.59 13.97 10.13
CA ILE A 34 2.90 13.32 10.21
C ILE A 34 3.59 13.27 8.84
N PHE A 35 2.81 13.11 7.78
CA PHE A 35 3.32 12.96 6.41
C PHE A 35 3.12 14.24 5.61
N SER A 36 3.96 14.45 4.60
CA SER A 36 3.84 15.61 3.72
C SER A 36 2.56 15.51 2.88
N GLU A 37 1.88 16.64 2.67
CA GLU A 37 0.69 16.69 1.81
C GLU A 37 1.01 16.26 0.37
N GLU A 38 2.21 16.61 -0.12
CA GLU A 38 2.69 16.20 -1.44
C GLU A 38 2.78 14.67 -1.58
N ASP A 39 3.32 13.97 -0.58
CA ASP A 39 3.38 12.51 -0.58
C ASP A 39 1.98 11.89 -0.56
N ILE A 40 1.08 12.39 0.30
CA ILE A 40 -0.28 11.86 0.40
C ILE A 40 -1.06 12.03 -0.90
N VAL A 41 -1.02 13.23 -1.50
CA VAL A 41 -1.72 13.52 -2.76
C VAL A 41 -1.13 12.69 -3.89
N SER A 42 0.20 12.59 -3.98
CA SER A 42 0.85 11.84 -5.06
C SER A 42 0.52 10.35 -5.03
N LEU A 43 0.33 9.75 -3.84
CA LEU A 43 -0.02 8.33 -3.69
C LEU A 43 -1.37 7.94 -4.30
N GLN A 44 -2.28 8.89 -4.54
CA GLN A 44 -3.55 8.65 -5.25
C GLN A 44 -3.34 8.14 -6.68
N THR A 45 -2.15 8.32 -7.24
CA THR A 45 -1.78 7.85 -8.58
C THR A 45 -1.27 6.40 -8.62
N ALA A 46 -1.01 5.79 -7.46
CA ALA A 46 -0.50 4.43 -7.38
C ALA A 46 -1.53 3.43 -7.92
N ILE A 47 -1.08 2.49 -8.76
CA ILE A 47 -1.94 1.41 -9.24
C ILE A 47 -2.23 0.46 -8.07
N LEU A 48 -3.51 0.24 -7.75
CA LEU A 48 -3.93 -0.74 -6.75
C LEU A 48 -4.42 -2.03 -7.41
N GLY A 49 -4.17 -3.17 -6.78
CA GLY A 49 -4.68 -4.45 -7.26
C GLY A 49 -4.42 -5.63 -6.34
N PHE A 50 -4.52 -6.83 -6.90
CA PHE A 50 -4.39 -8.08 -6.14
C PHE A 50 -3.11 -8.83 -6.45
N LEU A 51 -2.57 -9.48 -5.43
CA LEU A 51 -1.49 -10.47 -5.56
C LEU A 51 -1.93 -11.63 -6.46
N ARG A 52 -0.97 -12.25 -7.15
CA ARG A 52 -1.24 -13.45 -7.95
C ARG A 52 -1.53 -14.62 -7.02
N GLU A 53 -2.53 -15.42 -7.36
CA GLU A 53 -2.96 -16.53 -6.52
C GLU A 53 -2.40 -17.89 -6.99
N PRO A 54 -2.09 -18.80 -6.04
CA PRO A 54 -2.12 -18.59 -4.58
C PRO A 54 -0.92 -17.77 -4.10
N GLU A 55 -1.10 -16.86 -3.12
CA GLU A 55 0.00 -16.20 -2.40
C GLU A 55 -0.09 -16.54 -0.90
N PRO A 56 0.70 -17.51 -0.42
CA PRO A 56 0.64 -17.94 0.96
C PRO A 56 1.49 -17.10 1.92
N ARG A 57 2.36 -16.19 1.43
CA ARG A 57 3.39 -15.57 2.27
C ARG A 57 3.21 -14.07 2.50
N LEU A 58 2.61 -13.36 1.54
CA LEU A 58 2.52 -11.91 1.56
C LEU A 58 1.07 -11.47 1.76
N LEU A 59 0.89 -10.42 2.57
CA LEU A 59 -0.37 -9.69 2.68
C LEU A 59 -0.42 -8.53 1.68
N GLY A 60 0.71 -7.86 1.47
CA GLY A 60 0.88 -6.74 0.55
C GLY A 60 2.22 -6.75 -0.17
N ILE A 61 2.36 -5.89 -1.19
CA ILE A 61 3.64 -5.49 -1.77
C ILE A 61 3.53 -4.14 -2.48
N CYS A 62 4.47 -3.25 -2.20
CA CYS A 62 4.75 -2.05 -2.94
C CYS A 62 5.84 -2.32 -4.00
N SER A 63 5.54 -2.03 -5.27
CA SER A 63 6.52 -2.07 -6.37
C SER A 63 6.92 -0.65 -6.73
N TYR A 64 8.22 -0.42 -6.85
CA TYR A 64 8.79 0.87 -7.22
C TYR A 64 8.76 1.12 -8.72
N SER A 65 8.64 2.39 -9.12
CA SER A 65 8.80 2.83 -10.51
C SER A 65 10.27 2.65 -10.96
N ARG A 66 10.51 2.62 -12.27
CA ARG A 66 11.87 2.42 -12.80
C ARG A 66 12.84 3.53 -12.37
N ASP A 67 12.34 4.75 -12.28
CA ASP A 67 13.11 5.95 -11.99
C ASP A 67 12.92 6.43 -10.53
N HIS A 68 12.50 5.52 -9.63
CA HIS A 68 12.16 5.81 -8.22
C HIS A 68 13.24 6.54 -7.41
N ARG A 69 14.51 6.42 -7.80
CA ARG A 69 15.65 7.13 -7.15
C ARG A 69 15.71 8.62 -7.46
N LYS A 70 14.97 9.07 -8.50
CA LYS A 70 14.85 10.47 -8.90
C LYS A 70 13.49 11.07 -8.54
N ALA A 71 12.59 10.25 -7.99
CA ALA A 71 11.25 10.68 -7.61
C ALA A 71 11.32 11.71 -6.48
N THR A 72 10.54 12.78 -6.59
CA THR A 72 10.47 13.82 -5.56
C THR A 72 9.39 13.57 -4.52
N ASN A 73 8.43 12.69 -4.82
CA ASN A 73 7.33 12.30 -3.93
C ASN A 73 7.03 10.80 -3.98
N ALA A 74 6.23 10.33 -3.02
CA ALA A 74 5.88 8.92 -2.85
C ALA A 74 5.14 8.31 -4.05
N GLY A 75 4.26 9.06 -4.71
CA GLY A 75 3.52 8.61 -5.90
C GLY A 75 4.43 8.33 -7.09
N GLU A 76 5.33 9.26 -7.44
CA GLU A 76 6.33 9.06 -8.51
C GLU A 76 7.26 7.88 -8.23
N ARG A 77 7.53 7.62 -6.95
CA ARG A 77 8.34 6.49 -6.51
C ARG A 77 7.63 5.15 -6.70
N THR A 78 6.30 5.15 -6.72
CA THR A 78 5.48 3.95 -6.66
C THR A 78 4.90 3.59 -8.03
N TRP A 79 5.13 2.35 -8.46
CA TRP A 79 4.48 1.80 -9.64
C TRP A 79 3.10 1.22 -9.29
N ARG A 80 3.04 0.36 -8.26
CA ARG A 80 1.79 -0.27 -7.83
C ARG A 80 1.89 -0.80 -6.40
N ILE A 81 0.73 -0.93 -5.76
CA ILE A 81 0.54 -1.66 -4.52
C ILE A 81 -0.42 -2.81 -4.79
N LEU A 82 -0.04 -4.03 -4.40
CA LEU A 82 -0.88 -5.22 -4.54
C LEU A 82 -1.14 -5.84 -3.18
N VAL A 83 -2.38 -6.22 -2.90
CA VAL A 83 -2.79 -6.85 -1.64
C VAL A 83 -3.35 -8.24 -1.84
N LYS A 84 -3.38 -9.04 -0.77
CA LYS A 84 -4.00 -10.37 -0.75
C LYS A 84 -5.51 -10.22 -0.84
N ARG A 85 -6.11 -10.79 -1.88
CA ARG A 85 -7.55 -10.63 -2.18
C ARG A 85 -8.48 -11.11 -1.06
N SER A 86 -8.08 -12.12 -0.28
CA SER A 86 -8.92 -12.63 0.81
C SER A 86 -9.29 -11.55 1.83
N MET A 87 -8.38 -10.60 2.09
CA MET A 87 -8.61 -9.51 3.06
C MET A 87 -9.75 -8.57 2.64
N ILE A 88 -10.19 -8.58 1.38
CA ILE A 88 -11.35 -7.80 0.93
C ILE A 88 -12.67 -8.32 1.51
N HIS A 89 -12.68 -9.57 1.93
CA HIS A 89 -13.87 -10.24 2.46
C HIS A 89 -13.94 -10.19 3.99
N ASP A 90 -12.81 -9.83 4.62
CA ASP A 90 -12.66 -9.72 6.06
C ASP A 90 -12.83 -8.24 6.44
N ASN A 91 -13.58 -7.96 7.51
CA ASN A 91 -13.85 -6.59 7.99
C ASN A 91 -13.23 -6.37 9.37
N ASP A 92 -11.97 -6.78 9.52
CA ASP A 92 -11.22 -6.81 10.76
C ASP A 92 -10.10 -5.76 10.83
N GLY A 93 -9.91 -4.97 9.77
CA GLY A 93 -8.89 -3.92 9.67
C GLY A 93 -7.56 -4.39 9.09
N GLU A 94 -7.40 -5.67 8.72
CA GLU A 94 -6.14 -6.20 8.17
C GLU A 94 -5.81 -5.58 6.80
N LEU A 95 -6.84 -5.31 5.99
CA LEU A 95 -6.69 -4.66 4.69
C LEU A 95 -6.09 -3.25 4.84
N GLU A 96 -6.67 -2.42 5.72
CA GLU A 96 -6.24 -1.04 5.94
C GLU A 96 -4.85 -0.99 6.58
N ALA A 97 -4.57 -1.86 7.56
CA ALA A 97 -3.24 -1.98 8.15
C ALA A 97 -2.18 -2.36 7.09
N THR A 98 -2.52 -3.30 6.20
CA THR A 98 -1.64 -3.69 5.10
C THR A 98 -1.43 -2.56 4.11
N LEU A 99 -2.49 -1.84 3.72
CA LEU A 99 -2.37 -0.69 2.82
C LEU A 99 -1.49 0.40 3.43
N TYR A 100 -1.67 0.71 4.71
CA TYR A 100 -0.82 1.65 5.43
C TYR A 100 0.65 1.22 5.39
N HIS A 101 0.95 -0.04 5.68
CA HIS A 101 2.30 -0.62 5.59
C HIS A 101 2.93 -0.39 4.21
N GLU A 102 2.19 -0.69 3.14
CA GLU A 102 2.70 -0.51 1.77
C GLU A 102 2.84 0.96 1.37
N PHE A 103 2.01 1.85 1.90
CA PHE A 103 2.19 3.30 1.72
C PHE A 103 3.42 3.81 2.47
N LEU A 104 3.77 3.27 3.64
CA LEU A 104 5.01 3.64 4.32
C LEU A 104 6.24 3.29 3.47
N HIS A 105 6.24 2.14 2.78
CA HIS A 105 7.28 1.81 1.82
C HIS A 105 7.37 2.85 0.69
N ALA A 106 6.22 3.31 0.19
CA ALA A 106 6.19 4.36 -0.81
C ALA A 106 6.76 5.68 -0.30
N VAL A 107 6.41 6.11 0.91
CA VAL A 107 6.84 7.37 1.54
C VAL A 107 8.32 7.37 1.90
N LEU A 108 8.78 6.31 2.58
CA LEU A 108 10.15 6.20 3.09
C LEU A 108 11.14 5.74 2.01
N GLY A 109 10.63 5.07 0.97
CA GLY A 109 11.40 4.64 -0.19
C GLY A 109 12.12 3.31 0.00
N HIS A 110 12.67 2.83 -1.12
CA HIS A 110 13.20 1.47 -1.28
C HIS A 110 14.30 1.10 -0.28
N ASP A 111 15.17 2.05 0.04
CA ASP A 111 16.39 1.78 0.82
C ASP A 111 16.14 1.72 2.33
N GLU A 112 14.98 2.17 2.82
CA GLU A 112 14.64 2.08 4.25
C GLU A 112 14.45 0.60 4.64
N GLY A 113 13.62 -0.12 3.87
CA GLY A 113 13.16 -1.46 4.23
C GLY A 113 12.16 -1.41 5.39
N HIS A 114 12.56 -1.99 6.53
CA HIS A 114 11.80 -2.02 7.80
C HIS A 114 12.68 -1.55 8.97
N GLY A 115 13.46 -0.51 8.73
CA GLY A 115 14.33 0.11 9.71
C GLY A 115 13.56 0.80 10.84
N GLN A 116 14.30 1.50 11.71
CA GLN A 116 13.70 2.12 12.89
C GLN A 116 12.66 3.19 12.52
N ALA A 117 12.88 3.93 11.43
CA ALA A 117 11.94 4.97 11.01
C ALA A 117 10.63 4.33 10.54
N PHE A 118 10.70 3.27 9.72
CA PHE A 118 9.54 2.51 9.31
C PHE A 118 8.78 1.95 10.51
N GLN A 119 9.46 1.24 11.42
CA GLN A 119 8.82 0.64 12.59
C GLN A 119 8.13 1.69 13.48
N ASN A 120 8.77 2.86 13.65
CA ASN A 120 8.18 3.95 14.42
C ASN A 120 6.90 4.47 13.77
N HIS A 121 6.86 4.61 12.44
CA HIS A 121 5.64 5.03 11.74
C HIS A 121 4.59 3.92 11.70
N GLU A 122 4.99 2.67 11.50
CA GLU A 122 4.10 1.51 11.44
C GLU A 122 3.32 1.34 12.75
N ALA A 123 4.01 1.48 13.89
CA ALA A 123 3.43 1.36 15.23
C ALA A 123 2.35 2.40 15.56
N LEU A 124 2.22 3.45 14.75
CA LEU A 124 1.22 4.49 14.95
C LEU A 124 -0.14 4.10 14.33
N TRP A 125 -0.22 3.04 13.51
CA TRP A 125 -1.51 2.56 12.99
C TRP A 125 -2.41 2.01 14.12
N PRO A 126 -3.75 2.23 14.07
CA PRO A 126 -4.47 3.10 13.14
C PRO A 126 -4.30 4.54 13.56
N LEU A 127 -3.67 5.37 12.71
CA LEU A 127 -3.27 6.73 13.10
C LEU A 127 -4.46 7.49 13.69
N GLY A 128 -4.41 7.57 15.02
CA GLY A 128 -5.51 7.95 15.91
C GLY A 128 -5.16 9.19 16.74
N ARG A 129 -6.08 9.73 17.52
CA ARG A 129 -7.31 9.12 18.06
C ARG A 129 -8.59 9.72 17.51
#